data_AF-A0A1F4W6K4-F1
#
_entry.id   AF-A0A1F4W6K4-F1
#
_cell.length_a   1.000
_cell.length_b   1.000
_cell.length_c   1.000
_cell.angle_alpha   90.00
_cell.angle_beta   90.00
_cell.angle_gamma   90.00
#
_symmetry.space_group_name_H-M   'P 1'
#
loop_
_entity.id
_entity.type
_entity.pdbx_description
1 polymer ?
#
loop_
_entity_poly.entity_id
_entity_poly.type
_entity_poly.pdbx_seq_one_letter_code
_entity_poly.pdbx_strand_id
1 'polypeptide(L)'
;MGQVLPTQYQGENAIVPWVLSFTWAAEVSAPTSVTAYKNGTDVSSTVLSGSNSVSETNLTLKALGSTTGGELYIIDIVVAVDGVTDEWWLPVQVLKETTGKTT
;
A
#
# COMPACT_ATOMS: atom_id res chain seq x y z
N MET A 1 0.52 15.14 10.73
CA MET A 1 1.54 15.13 9.66
C MET A 1 1.71 13.68 9.29
N GLY A 2 1.33 13.28 8.07
CA GLY A 2 1.48 11.89 7.62
C GLY A 2 2.95 11.51 7.45
N GLN A 3 3.27 10.24 7.74
CA GLN A 3 4.61 9.70 7.60
C GLN A 3 4.79 9.05 6.22
N VAL A 4 5.83 9.45 5.48
CA VAL A 4 6.15 8.86 4.17
C VAL A 4 7.03 7.63 4.38
N LEU A 5 6.59 6.49 3.85
CA LEU A 5 7.35 5.24 3.85
C LEU A 5 8.32 5.18 2.66
N PRO A 6 9.36 4.32 2.72
CA PRO A 6 10.23 4.08 1.58
C PRO A 6 9.46 3.57 0.35
N THR A 7 9.81 4.08 -0.83
CA THR A 7 9.20 3.66 -2.10
C THR A 7 9.37 2.17 -2.32
N GLN A 8 8.25 1.50 -2.61
CA GLN A 8 8.19 0.11 -3.01
C GLN A 8 8.08 -0.03 -4.53
N TYR A 9 8.36 -1.23 -5.03
CA TYR A 9 8.29 -1.54 -6.45
C TYR A 9 7.45 -2.79 -6.67
N GLN A 10 6.58 -2.75 -7.67
CA GLN A 10 5.88 -3.93 -8.16
C GLN A 10 5.85 -3.97 -9.68
N GLY A 11 5.65 -5.14 -10.26
CA GLY A 11 5.37 -5.26 -11.68
C GLY A 11 4.00 -4.69 -12.04
N GLU A 12 3.89 -4.21 -13.27
CA GLU A 12 2.61 -3.89 -13.90
C GLU A 12 1.61 -5.05 -13.74
N ASN A 13 0.37 -4.73 -13.34
CA ASN A 13 -0.70 -5.70 -13.06
C ASN A 13 -0.41 -6.76 -11.98
N ALA A 14 0.75 -6.76 -11.33
CA ALA A 14 1.00 -7.62 -10.18
C ALA A 14 -0.01 -7.28 -9.06
N ILE A 15 -0.55 -8.31 -8.43
CA ILE A 15 -1.46 -8.18 -7.29
C ILE A 15 -0.62 -8.40 -6.03
N VAL A 16 -0.25 -7.32 -5.35
CA VAL A 16 0.68 -7.37 -4.22
C VAL A 16 0.00 -6.81 -2.96
N PRO A 17 -0.22 -7.63 -1.92
CA PRO A 17 -0.52 -7.13 -0.59
C PRO A 17 0.77 -6.65 0.09
N TRP A 18 0.80 -5.39 0.50
CA TRP A 18 1.93 -4.81 1.22
C TRP A 18 1.76 -4.98 2.73
N VAL A 19 2.87 -5.22 3.43
CA VAL A 19 2.90 -5.37 4.89
C VAL A 19 3.64 -4.19 5.51
N LEU A 20 3.00 -3.52 6.45
CA LEU A 20 3.61 -2.52 7.31
C LEU A 20 3.89 -3.15 8.68
N SER A 21 5.15 -3.15 9.09
CA SER A 21 5.59 -3.68 10.39
C SER A 21 5.90 -2.54 11.35
N PHE A 22 5.17 -2.48 12.46
CA PHE A 22 5.37 -1.47 13.51
C PHE A 22 6.21 -2.07 14.64
N THR A 23 7.52 -2.18 14.44
CA THR A 23 8.43 -2.91 15.37
C THR A 23 8.56 -2.29 16.76
N TRP A 24 8.15 -1.02 16.91
CA TRP A 24 8.15 -0.30 18.18
C TRP A 24 6.81 -0.33 18.91
N ALA A 25 5.73 -0.77 18.25
CA ALA A 25 4.38 -0.73 18.79
C ALA A 25 4.09 -1.94 19.68
N ALA A 26 3.16 -1.79 20.62
CA ALA A 26 2.60 -2.90 21.39
C ALA A 26 1.34 -3.48 20.72
N GLU A 27 0.55 -2.62 20.06
CA GLU A 27 -0.71 -2.97 19.42
C GLU A 27 -0.92 -2.17 18.12
N VAL A 28 -1.46 -2.86 17.11
CA VAL A 28 -1.91 -2.24 15.85
C VAL A 28 -3.37 -2.63 15.65
N SER A 29 -4.21 -1.65 15.32
CA SER A 29 -5.61 -1.89 14.95
C SER A 29 -5.78 -2.08 13.45
N ALA A 30 -6.91 -2.62 13.02
CA ALA A 30 -7.30 -2.57 11.62
C ALA A 30 -7.36 -1.09 11.14
N PRO A 31 -6.94 -0.79 9.91
CA PRO A 31 -6.90 0.57 9.42
C PRO A 31 -8.33 1.11 9.25
N THR A 32 -8.53 2.37 9.61
CA THR A 32 -9.81 3.08 9.42
C THR A 32 -10.02 3.45 7.95
N SER A 33 -8.95 3.72 7.21
CA SER A 33 -8.98 3.89 5.76
C SER A 33 -7.70 3.42 5.09
N VAL A 34 -7.86 2.91 3.87
CA VAL A 34 -6.76 2.63 2.95
C VAL A 34 -7.21 3.07 1.56
N THR A 35 -6.56 4.10 1.01
CA THR A 35 -6.96 4.76 -0.24
C THR A 35 -5.76 4.79 -1.19
N ALA A 36 -5.95 4.40 -2.45
CA ALA A 36 -4.91 4.46 -3.47
C ALA A 36 -5.14 5.67 -4.39
N TYR A 37 -4.11 6.50 -4.52
CA TYR A 37 -4.09 7.64 -5.42
C TYR A 37 -3.15 7.41 -6.59
N LYS A 38 -3.58 7.81 -7.79
CA LYS A 38 -2.74 7.93 -8.99
C LYS A 38 -2.81 9.38 -9.46
N ASN A 39 -1.67 10.08 -9.49
CA ASN A 39 -1.61 11.50 -9.89
C ASN A 39 -2.62 12.39 -9.14
N GLY A 40 -2.80 12.14 -7.84
CA GLY A 40 -3.75 12.87 -6.98
C GLY A 40 -5.22 12.48 -7.11
N THR A 41 -5.57 11.53 -7.99
CA THR A 41 -6.94 11.02 -8.14
C THR A 41 -7.10 9.71 -7.39
N ASP A 42 -8.17 9.59 -6.59
CA ASP A 42 -8.53 8.32 -5.94
C ASP A 42 -8.95 7.28 -6.98
N VAL A 43 -8.23 6.15 -6.97
CA VAL A 43 -8.45 5.00 -7.86
C VAL A 43 -8.73 3.72 -7.08
N SER A 44 -9.00 3.82 -5.76
CA SER A 44 -9.08 2.72 -4.82
C SER A 44 -10.02 1.61 -5.25
N SER A 45 -11.20 1.96 -5.78
CA SER A 45 -12.20 0.98 -6.23
C SER A 45 -11.73 0.12 -7.40
N THR A 46 -10.72 0.58 -8.13
CA THR A 46 -10.21 -0.06 -9.35
C THR A 46 -8.95 -0.87 -9.07
N VAL A 47 -8.08 -0.36 -8.20
CA VAL A 47 -6.73 -0.92 -8.00
C VAL A 47 -6.56 -1.64 -6.67
N LEU A 48 -7.46 -1.45 -5.69
CA LEU A 48 -7.36 -2.13 -4.40
C LEU A 48 -8.41 -3.24 -4.30
N SER A 49 -7.97 -4.44 -3.91
CA SER A 49 -8.84 -5.61 -3.78
C SER A 49 -8.49 -6.47 -2.56
N GLY A 50 -9.45 -7.25 -2.07
CA GLY A 50 -9.30 -8.06 -0.88
C GLY A 50 -9.62 -7.29 0.41
N SER A 51 -9.00 -7.68 1.52
CA SER A 51 -9.25 -7.12 2.85
C SER A 51 -7.94 -6.80 3.55
N ASN A 52 -7.97 -5.82 4.45
CA ASN A 52 -6.85 -5.59 5.37
C ASN A 52 -6.91 -6.63 6.49
N SER A 53 -5.76 -6.99 7.04
CA SER A 53 -5.68 -7.85 8.22
C SER A 53 -4.54 -7.42 9.12
N VAL A 54 -4.69 -7.61 10.43
CA VAL A 54 -3.63 -7.37 11.39
C VAL A 54 -3.30 -8.66 12.12
N SER A 55 -2.01 -8.92 12.27
CA SER A 55 -1.48 -10.00 13.10
C SER A 55 -0.35 -9.42 13.94
N GLU A 56 -0.54 -9.40 15.26
CA GLU A 56 0.39 -8.76 16.20
C GLU A 56 0.63 -7.28 15.82
N THR A 57 1.87 -6.92 15.50
CA THR A 57 2.28 -5.56 15.10
C THR A 57 2.44 -5.40 13.58
N ASN A 58 1.93 -6.36 12.80
CA ASN A 58 1.98 -6.33 11.34
C ASN A 58 0.60 -6.05 10.74
N LEU A 59 0.51 -4.99 9.95
CA LEU A 59 -0.65 -4.65 9.14
C LEU A 59 -0.41 -5.12 7.70
N THR A 60 -1.20 -6.09 7.26
CA THR A 60 -1.30 -6.46 5.85
C THR A 60 -2.42 -5.66 5.20
N LEU A 61 -2.08 -4.90 4.16
CA LEU A 61 -3.02 -4.11 3.39
C LEU A 61 -3.73 -4.96 2.33
N LYS A 62 -4.93 -4.50 1.91
CA LYS A 62 -5.55 -4.94 0.67
C LYS A 62 -4.58 -4.81 -0.50
N ALA A 63 -4.64 -5.76 -1.41
CA ALA A 63 -3.66 -5.88 -2.48
C ALA A 63 -3.85 -4.77 -3.51
N LEU A 64 -2.72 -4.14 -3.89
CA LEU A 64 -2.64 -3.23 -5.02
C LEU A 64 -2.44 -4.05 -6.31
N GLY A 65 -3.37 -3.94 -7.25
CA GLY A 65 -3.40 -4.62 -8.53
C GLY A 65 -4.00 -3.75 -9.64
N SER A 66 -4.18 -4.31 -10.84
CA SER A 66 -4.72 -3.59 -12.01
C SER A 66 -4.00 -2.26 -12.29
N THR A 67 -2.69 -2.24 -12.05
CA THR A 67 -1.87 -1.04 -12.10
C THR A 67 -1.24 -0.85 -13.47
N THR A 68 -1.18 0.39 -13.93
CA THR A 68 -0.48 0.78 -15.16
C THR A 68 1.03 0.88 -14.95
N GLY A 69 1.83 0.27 -15.84
CA GLY A 69 3.29 0.32 -15.83
C GLY A 69 3.85 1.73 -16.05
N GLY A 70 4.91 2.08 -15.31
CA GLY A 70 5.59 3.39 -15.37
C GLY A 70 4.99 4.45 -14.45
N GLU A 71 3.89 4.16 -13.77
CA GLU A 71 3.17 5.12 -12.94
C GLU A 71 3.52 4.97 -11.46
N LEU A 72 3.35 6.05 -10.71
CA LEU A 72 3.48 6.08 -9.25
C LEU A 72 2.09 6.08 -8.61
N TYR A 73 1.88 5.15 -7.68
CA TYR A 73 0.70 5.11 -6.83
C TYR A 73 1.09 5.49 -5.41
N ILE A 74 0.25 6.25 -4.72
CA ILE A 74 0.40 6.52 -3.29
C ILE A 74 -0.73 5.80 -2.57
N ILE A 75 -0.39 4.87 -1.68
CA ILE A 75 -1.36 4.26 -0.77
C ILE A 75 -1.35 5.06 0.52
N ASP A 76 -2.44 5.76 0.77
CA ASP A 76 -2.73 6.49 2.00
C ASP A 76 -3.42 5.56 3.01
N ILE A 77 -2.88 5.50 4.23
CA ILE A 77 -3.22 4.51 5.24
C ILE A 77 -3.45 5.25 6.55
N VAL A 78 -4.68 5.22 7.04
CA VAL A 78 -5.01 5.74 8.38
C VAL A 78 -5.25 4.56 9.30
N VAL A 79 -4.47 4.48 10.37
CA VAL A 79 -4.46 3.34 11.30
C VAL A 79 -4.21 3.81 12.72
N ALA A 80 -4.79 3.12 13.70
CA ALA A 80 -4.44 3.33 15.10
C ALA A 80 -3.30 2.40 15.53
N VAL A 81 -2.23 2.99 16.08
CA VAL A 81 -1.07 2.29 16.66
C VAL A 81 -0.97 2.71 18.12
N ASP A 82 -0.97 1.75 19.05
CA ASP A 82 -1.01 1.99 20.50
C ASP A 82 -2.11 2.99 20.93
N GLY A 83 -3.27 2.92 20.27
CA GLY A 83 -4.43 3.80 20.53
C GLY A 83 -4.34 5.20 19.94
N VAL A 84 -3.25 5.54 19.24
CA VAL A 84 -3.07 6.83 18.56
C VAL A 84 -3.34 6.66 17.07
N THR A 85 -4.21 7.51 16.51
CA THR A 85 -4.47 7.50 15.06
C THR A 85 -3.36 8.23 14.33
N ASP A 86 -2.70 7.52 13.42
CA ASP A 86 -1.65 8.02 12.55
C ASP A 86 -1.98 7.78 11.08
N GLU A 87 -1.32 8.56 10.22
CA GLU A 87 -1.44 8.53 8.77
C GLU A 87 -0.09 8.18 8.14
N TRP A 88 -0.08 7.22 7.23
CA TRP A 88 1.11 6.72 6.54
C TRP A 88 0.88 6.71 5.03
N TRP A 89 1.89 7.13 4.29
CA TRP A 89 1.86 7.14 2.82
C TRP A 89 2.90 6.17 2.29
N LEU A 90 2.46 5.17 1.54
CA LEU A 90 3.30 4.18 0.88
C LEU A 90 3.39 4.49 -0.62
N PRO A 91 4.50 5.04 -1.11
CA PRO A 91 4.73 5.20 -2.54
C PRO A 91 5.03 3.84 -3.17
N VAL A 92 4.35 3.52 -4.26
CA VAL A 92 4.55 2.29 -5.04
C VAL A 92 4.82 2.64 -6.50
N GLN A 93 6.05 2.45 -6.94
CA GLN A 93 6.44 2.61 -8.33
C GLN A 93 6.14 1.32 -9.11
N VAL A 94 5.33 1.44 -10.14
CA VAL A 94 4.97 0.30 -10.99
C VAL A 94 5.97 0.19 -12.13
N LEU A 95 6.67 -0.93 -12.18
CA LEU A 95 7.63 -1.24 -13.22
C LEU A 95 6.89 -1.77 -14.45
N LYS A 96 7.03 -1.06 -15.57
CA LYS A 96 6.47 -1.48 -16.85
C LYS A 96 7.09 -2.80 -17.27
N GLU A 97 6.27 -3.74 -17.69
CA GLU A 97 6.76 -4.99 -18.24
C GLU A 97 7.45 -4.69 -19.58
N THR A 98 8.79 -4.84 -19.63
CA THR A 98 9.50 -4.80 -20.90
C THR A 98 9.27 -6.12 -21.62
N THR A 99 8.44 -6.10 -22.65
CA THR A 99 8.29 -7.19 -23.62
C THR A 99 9.68 -7.48 -24.21
N GLY A 100 10.37 -8.51 -23.74
CA GLY A 100 11.74 -8.82 -24.20
C GLY A 100 12.67 -9.53 -23.22
N LYS A 101 12.32 -9.71 -21.94
CA LYS A 101 13.03 -10.67 -21.08
C LYS A 101 12.52 -12.09 -21.32
N THR A 102 12.87 -12.66 -22.46
CA THR A 102 12.87 -14.12 -22.63
C THR A 102 14.09 -14.67 -21.88
N THR A 103 13.85 -15.40 -20.80
CA THR A 103 14.83 -16.30 -20.18
C THR A 103 15.25 -17.39 -21.15
#